data_AF-A0AB35XXF0-F1
#
_entry.id   AF-A0AB35XXF0-F1
#
_cell.length_a   1.000
_cell.length_b   1.000
_cell.length_c   1.000
_cell.angle_alpha   90.00
_cell.angle_beta   90.00
_cell.angle_gamma   90.00
#
_symmetry.space_group_name_H-M   'P 1'
#
loop_
_entity.id
_entity.type
_entity.pdbx_description
1 polymer ?
#
loop_
_entity_poly.entity_id
_entity_poly.type
_entity_poly.pdbx_seq_one_letter_code
_entity_poly.pdbx_strand_id
1 'polypeptide(L)' 'MMAMLWAQEIMSCETTEEAKAMYARCPRLLKEKVKAILIKSGFEEITQ' A
#
# COMPACT_ATOMS: atom_id res chain seq x y z
N MET A 1 -8.49 8.30 -5.80
CA MET A 1 -8.33 6.86 -6.08
C MET A 1 -9.01 6.04 -5.00
N MET A 2 -9.53 4.87 -5.36
CA MET A 2 -10.06 3.89 -4.40
C MET A 2 -8.92 3.13 -3.71
N ALA A 3 -9.17 2.57 -2.53
CA ALA A 3 -8.18 1.80 -1.76
C ALA A 3 -7.57 0.64 -2.57
N MET A 4 -8.37 -0.01 -3.43
CA MET A 4 -7.90 -1.12 -4.26
C MET A 4 -6.86 -0.68 -5.29
N LEU A 5 -7.06 0.47 -5.94
CA LEU A 5 -6.10 1.04 -6.91
C LEU A 5 -4.79 1.44 -6.23
N TRP A 6 -4.86 2.04 -5.04
CA TRP A 6 -3.66 2.35 -4.25
C TRP A 6 -2.86 1.11 -3.89
N ALA A 7 -3.53 0.05 -3.43
CA ALA A 7 -2.86 -1.21 -3.12
C ALA A 7 -2.23 -1.84 -4.37
N GLN A 8 -2.90 -1.77 -5.52
CA GLN A 8 -2.35 -2.26 -6.79
C GLN A 8 -1.10 -1.49 -7.23
N GLU A 9 -1.11 -0.16 -7.14
CA GLU A 9 0.09 0.64 -7.44
C GLU A 9 1.26 0.30 -6.52
N ILE A 10 1.00 0.18 -5.21
CA ILE A 10 2.02 -0.19 -4.21
C ILE A 10 2.58 -1.60 -4.49
N MET A 11 1.74 -2.55 -4.87
CA MET A 11 2.16 -3.92 -5.22
C MET A 11 2.88 -3.99 -6.58
N SER A 12 2.70 -2.98 -7.45
CA SER A 12 3.34 -2.90 -8.76
C SER A 12 4.72 -2.21 -8.71
N CYS A 13 5.13 -1.65 -7.57
CA CYS A 13 6.46 -1.07 -7.40
C CYS A 13 7.54 -2.16 -7.52
N GLU A 14 8.63 -1.85 -8.21
CA GLU A 14 9.74 -2.80 -8.42
C GLU A 14 10.57 -2.99 -7.14
N THR A 15 10.54 -2.01 -6.24
CA THR A 15 11.31 -2.02 -4.99
C THR A 15 10.41 -1.80 -3.77
N THR A 16 10.80 -2.39 -2.63
CA THR A 16 10.11 -2.23 -1.36
C THR A 16 10.18 -0.80 -0.82
N GLU A 17 11.24 -0.06 -1.13
CA GLU A 17 11.43 1.34 -0.74
C GLU A 17 10.43 2.26 -1.43
N GLU A 18 10.23 2.09 -2.74
CA GLU A 18 9.21 2.83 -3.50
C GLU A 18 7.80 2.51 -3.02
N ALA A 19 7.54 1.23 -2.73
CA ALA A 19 6.26 0.78 -2.21
C ALA A 19 5.94 1.42 -0.84
N LYS A 20 6.94 1.51 0.05
CA LYS A 20 6.82 2.21 1.34
C LYS A 20 6.58 3.71 1.16
N ALA A 21 7.29 4.34 0.23
CA ALA A 21 7.08 5.76 -0.10
C ALA A 21 5.67 6.03 -0.66
N MET A 22 5.16 5.15 -1.53
CA MET A 22 3.79 5.22 -2.05
C MET A 22 2.75 4.99 -0.97
N TYR A 23 2.95 3.99 -0.11
CA TYR A 23 2.08 3.76 1.05
C TYR A 23 2.07 4.96 2.03
N ALA A 24 3.21 5.65 2.20
CA ALA A 24 3.29 6.86 3.01
C ALA A 24 2.44 8.01 2.45
N ARG A 25 2.38 8.16 1.11
CA ARG A 25 1.57 9.16 0.39
C ARG A 25 0.07 8.87 0.39
N CYS A 26 -0.33 7.66 0.78
CA CYS A 26 -1.72 7.25 0.76
C CYS A 26 -2.59 8.12 1.70
N PRO A 27 -3.77 8.62 1.27
CA PRO A 27 -4.63 9.44 2.11
C PRO A 27 -5.04 8.74 3.41
N ARG A 28 -5.03 9.46 4.54
CA ARG A 28 -5.36 8.91 5.89
C ARG A 28 -6.66 8.10 5.91
N LEU A 29 -7.70 8.59 5.23
CA LEU A 29 -9.01 7.93 5.16
C LEU A 29 -8.98 6.56 4.48
N LEU A 30 -8.03 6.34 3.57
CA LEU A 30 -7.89 5.10 2.80
C LEU A 30 -6.78 4.20 3.35
N LYS A 31 -5.87 4.75 4.15
CA LYS A 31 -4.65 4.08 4.60
C LYS A 31 -4.93 2.78 5.36
N GLU A 32 -5.96 2.74 6.21
CA GLU A 32 -6.36 1.51 6.91
C GLU A 32 -6.88 0.43 5.96
N LYS A 33 -7.69 0.81 4.95
CA LYS A 33 -8.19 -0.14 3.94
C LYS A 33 -7.06 -0.66 3.07
N VAL A 34 -6.14 0.21 2.66
CA VAL A 34 -4.96 -0.16 1.87
C VAL A 34 -4.04 -1.08 2.69
N LYS A 35 -3.81 -0.77 3.97
CA LYS A 35 -3.06 -1.63 4.89
C LYS A 35 -3.67 -3.03 4.98
N ALA A 36 -4.99 -3.13 5.17
CA ALA A 36 -5.67 -4.42 5.22
C ALA A 36 -5.51 -5.23 3.93
N ILE A 37 -5.56 -4.58 2.76
CA ILE A 37 -5.33 -5.24 1.46
C ILE A 37 -3.89 -5.73 1.34
N LEU A 38 -2.91 -4.88 1.66
CA LEU A 38 -1.48 -5.24 1.58
C LEU A 38 -1.14 -6.41 2.51
N ILE A 39 -1.62 -6.39 3.76
CA ILE A 39 -1.43 -7.50 4.71
C ILE A 39 -2.06 -8.79 4.17
N LYS A 40 -3.29 -8.73 3.67
CA LYS A 40 -3.98 -9.89 3.09
C LYS A 40 -3.23 -10.48 1.88
N SER A 41 -2.53 -9.63 1.13
CA SER A 41 -1.72 -10.01 -0.03
C SER A 41 -0.29 -10.42 0.31
N GLY A 42 0.12 -10.43 1.59
CA GLY A 42 1.46 -10.83 2.04
C GLY A 42 2.51 -9.71 2.01
N PHE A 43 2.10 -8.46 1.85
CA PHE A 43 2.97 -7.28 1.77
C PHE A 43 3.02 -6.49 3.09
N GLU A 44 2.96 -7.18 4.22
CA GLU A 44 2.94 -6.55 5.56
C GLU A 44 4.18 -5.67 5.82
N GLU A 45 5.35 -6.06 5.29
CA GLU A 45 6.60 -5.32 5.41
C GLU A 45 6.52 -3.87 4.89
N ILE A 46 5.67 -3.61 3.89
CA ILE A 46 5.46 -2.25 3.34
C ILE A 46 4.67 -1.37 4.32
N THR A 47 3.91 -1.99 5.23
CA THR A 47 3.01 -1.31 6.16
C THR A 47 3.62 -1.04 7.54
N GLN A 48 4.84 -1.53 7.77
CA GLN A 48 5.67 -1.25 8.94
C GLN A 48 6.41 0.08 8.78
#